data_AF-A0AAW0EQ92-F1
#
_entry.id   AF-A0AAW0EQ92-F1
#
_cell.length_a   1.000
_cell.length_b   1.000
_cell.length_c   1.000
_cell.angle_alpha   90.00
_cell.angle_beta   90.00
_cell.angle_gamma   90.00
#
_symmetry.space_group_name_H-M   'P 1'
#
loop_
_entity.id
_entity.type
_entity.pdbx_description
1 polymer ?
#
loop_
_entity_poly.entity_id
_entity_poly.type
_entity_poly.pdbx_seq_one_letter_code
_entity_poly.pdbx_strand_id
1 'polypeptide(L)'
;MHLSHQIPWNGASRHFQFVPSHKALYGHPSGLFPRNEERQESDLWHFIRVVADTVVEFATTERRKYPGDMTTSAPLFSDELLDAAKYELDPHQENCNRCIPIHAEMQSVSYWQHCAGDDNTSSLAVLGDAVKFLIQQDQSRALLSLSQAIPMSSLFHLSWGHSFGVSLVAVTSMRLYILLNLAYAVQQQQRLSAKKLFCIFDVDELRCEVLECFSDHDFSAQMIMHRQFWQRYVDNIYGPGEPVFRDPAEVDMDGLRAYLSHCFRVVYLYDMIARESGDADTVAFWREEVRAILHRTLHTPELTMP
;
A
#
# COMPACT_ATOMS: atom_id res chain seq x y z
N MET A 1 -5.07 16.08 -2.64
CA MET A 1 -4.97 14.81 -3.40
C MET A 1 -3.61 14.75 -4.08
N HIS A 2 -2.90 13.63 -3.95
CA HIS A 2 -1.61 13.39 -4.61
C HIS A 2 -1.81 13.14 -6.10
N LEU A 3 -0.87 13.57 -6.95
CA LEU A 3 -0.94 13.45 -8.42
C LEU A 3 -2.27 13.92 -9.05
N SER A 4 -2.86 15.01 -8.54
CA SER A 4 -4.15 15.54 -9.04
C SER A 4 -4.13 16.04 -10.48
N HIS A 5 -2.95 16.16 -11.08
CA HIS A 5 -2.77 16.53 -12.49
C HIS A 5 -2.71 15.31 -13.43
N GLN A 6 -2.49 14.10 -12.90
CA GLN A 6 -2.42 12.85 -13.66
C GLN A 6 -3.63 11.95 -13.38
N ILE A 7 -3.99 11.76 -12.10
CA ILE A 7 -5.09 10.87 -11.71
C ILE A 7 -6.40 11.67 -11.61
N PRO A 8 -7.51 11.22 -12.26
CA PRO A 8 -8.75 11.97 -12.34
C PRO A 8 -9.61 11.84 -11.08
N TRP A 9 -9.05 12.19 -9.91
CA TRP A 9 -9.73 12.10 -8.61
C TRP A 9 -11.07 12.83 -8.59
N ASN A 10 -11.12 14.05 -9.16
CA ASN A 10 -12.35 14.83 -9.24
C ASN A 10 -13.40 14.19 -10.12
N GLY A 11 -13.00 13.41 -11.14
CA GLY A 11 -13.92 12.65 -11.98
C GLY A 11 -14.51 11.49 -11.21
N ALA A 12 -13.67 10.69 -10.56
CA ALA A 12 -14.10 9.56 -9.74
C ALA A 12 -14.97 10.00 -8.55
N SER A 13 -14.56 11.03 -7.80
CA SER A 13 -15.22 11.44 -6.56
C SER A 13 -16.63 12.00 -6.76
N ARG A 14 -16.97 12.50 -7.97
CA ARG A 14 -18.33 12.95 -8.30
C ARG A 14 -19.35 11.83 -8.13
N HIS A 15 -18.94 10.59 -8.41
CA HIS A 15 -19.80 9.41 -8.34
C HIS A 15 -20.04 8.91 -6.93
N PHE A 16 -19.43 9.53 -5.92
CA PHE A 16 -19.57 9.13 -4.54
C PHE A 16 -20.25 10.20 -3.70
N GLN A 17 -20.87 9.75 -2.62
CA GLN A 17 -21.35 10.63 -1.56
C GLN A 17 -21.16 9.96 -0.20
N PHE A 18 -20.83 10.77 0.80
CA PHE A 18 -20.87 10.30 2.17
C PHE A 18 -22.33 10.11 2.62
N VAL A 19 -22.64 8.93 3.14
CA VAL A 19 -23.95 8.61 3.75
C VAL A 19 -23.71 8.24 5.21
N PRO A 20 -24.20 9.03 6.17
CA PRO A 20 -24.15 8.64 7.58
C PRO A 20 -25.18 7.54 7.85
N SER A 21 -24.75 6.47 8.53
CA SER A 21 -25.59 5.38 9.02
C SER A 21 -26.53 4.80 7.95
N HIS A 22 -25.99 4.15 6.92
CA HIS A 22 -26.75 3.69 5.76
C HIS A 22 -27.79 2.61 6.11
N LYS A 23 -29.06 3.01 6.28
CA LYS A 23 -30.14 2.15 6.80
C LYS A 23 -30.45 0.90 5.97
N ALA A 24 -30.16 0.91 4.67
CA ALA A 24 -30.43 -0.23 3.81
C ALA A 24 -29.39 -1.36 3.91
N LEU A 25 -28.27 -1.14 4.62
CA LEU A 25 -27.20 -2.11 4.80
C LEU A 25 -27.18 -2.60 6.25
N TYR A 26 -26.84 -3.87 6.44
CA TYR A 26 -26.66 -4.46 7.76
C TYR A 26 -25.54 -3.75 8.53
N GLY A 27 -25.73 -3.52 9.82
CA GLY A 27 -24.80 -2.75 10.65
C GLY A 27 -24.87 -1.24 10.46
N HIS A 28 -25.63 -0.75 9.48
CA HIS A 28 -25.80 0.68 9.18
C HIS A 28 -24.48 1.46 9.09
N PRO A 29 -23.52 1.03 8.24
CA PRO A 29 -22.22 1.67 8.15
C PRO A 29 -22.34 3.12 7.69
N SER A 30 -21.43 3.97 8.18
CA SER A 30 -21.22 5.32 7.66
C SER A 30 -20.05 5.28 6.69
N GLY A 31 -20.23 5.76 5.47
CA GLY A 31 -19.21 5.56 4.44
C GLY A 31 -19.48 6.30 3.14
N LEU A 32 -18.63 6.02 2.15
CA LEU A 32 -18.76 6.55 0.80
C LEU A 32 -19.53 5.56 -0.06
N PHE A 33 -20.63 6.00 -0.64
CA PHE A 33 -21.51 5.16 -1.46
C PHE A 33 -21.66 5.74 -2.87
N PRO A 34 -21.84 4.87 -3.88
CA PRO A 34 -22.09 5.30 -5.25
C PRO A 34 -23.39 6.10 -5.35
N ARG A 35 -23.42 7.07 -6.24
CA ARG A 35 -24.63 7.83 -6.60
C ARG A 35 -25.49 7.11 -7.64
N ASN A 36 -24.92 6.11 -8.32
CA ASN A 36 -25.55 5.36 -9.41
C ASN A 36 -25.98 6.27 -10.57
N GLU A 37 -25.08 7.16 -10.98
CA GLU A 37 -25.27 8.05 -12.14
C GLU A 37 -24.98 7.32 -13.46
N GLU A 38 -25.59 7.78 -14.56
CA GLU A 38 -25.54 7.12 -15.88
C GLU A 38 -24.12 6.87 -16.41
N ARG A 39 -23.15 7.75 -16.09
CA ARG A 39 -21.74 7.65 -16.51
C ARG A 39 -20.81 7.03 -15.47
N GLN A 40 -21.33 6.59 -14.33
CA GLN A 40 -20.52 6.11 -13.21
C GLN A 40 -19.59 4.99 -13.64
N GLU A 41 -20.11 3.97 -14.30
CA GLU A 41 -19.30 2.81 -14.73
C GLU A 41 -18.17 3.23 -15.68
N SER A 42 -18.47 3.99 -16.74
CA SER A 42 -17.46 4.42 -17.70
C SER A 42 -16.39 5.33 -17.09
N ASP A 43 -16.78 6.21 -16.17
CA ASP A 43 -15.87 7.15 -15.52
C ASP A 43 -14.99 6.43 -14.48
N LEU A 44 -15.54 5.46 -13.74
CA LEU A 44 -14.76 4.65 -12.80
C LEU A 44 -13.80 3.71 -13.54
N TRP A 45 -14.20 3.14 -14.68
CA TRP A 45 -13.28 2.39 -15.54
C TRP A 45 -12.16 3.27 -16.10
N HIS A 46 -12.48 4.49 -16.51
CA HIS A 46 -11.45 5.44 -16.93
C HIS A 46 -10.47 5.73 -15.78
N PHE A 47 -10.98 5.97 -14.56
CA PHE A 47 -10.16 6.15 -13.36
C PHE A 47 -9.26 4.94 -13.08
N ILE A 48 -9.81 3.71 -13.08
CA ILE A 48 -9.06 2.46 -12.89
C ILE A 48 -7.90 2.37 -13.88
N ARG A 49 -8.19 2.59 -15.17
CA ARG A 49 -7.19 2.55 -16.23
C ARG A 49 -6.08 3.57 -16.01
N VAL A 50 -6.44 4.84 -15.72
CA VAL A 50 -5.44 5.89 -15.51
C VAL A 50 -4.55 5.60 -14.30
N VAL A 51 -5.11 5.11 -13.19
CA VAL A 51 -4.31 4.73 -12.01
C VAL A 51 -3.30 3.63 -12.36
N ALA A 52 -3.76 2.54 -12.99
CA ALA A 52 -2.90 1.42 -13.37
C ALA A 52 -1.80 1.86 -14.37
N ASP A 53 -2.17 2.62 -15.40
CA ASP A 53 -1.22 3.12 -16.39
C ASP A 53 -0.18 4.07 -15.75
N THR A 54 -0.59 4.91 -14.79
CA THR A 54 0.32 5.81 -14.05
C THR A 54 1.32 5.01 -13.21
N VAL A 55 0.90 3.96 -12.51
CA VAL A 55 1.81 3.09 -11.74
C VAL A 55 2.90 2.52 -12.65
N VAL A 56 2.50 1.98 -13.80
CA VAL A 56 3.39 1.37 -14.79
C VAL A 56 4.33 2.39 -15.42
N GLU A 57 3.86 3.60 -15.67
CA GLU A 57 4.70 4.71 -16.16
C GLU A 57 5.80 5.08 -15.14
N PHE A 58 5.44 5.21 -13.86
CA PHE A 58 6.40 5.53 -12.79
C PHE A 58 7.39 4.39 -12.57
N ALA A 59 6.93 3.14 -12.54
CA ALA A 59 7.78 1.96 -12.42
C ALA A 59 8.80 1.88 -13.57
N THR A 60 8.35 2.12 -14.81
CA THR A 60 9.20 2.16 -16.00
C THR A 60 10.22 3.30 -15.91
N THR A 61 9.80 4.46 -15.40
CA THR A 61 10.67 5.63 -15.24
C THR A 61 11.71 5.40 -14.15
N GLU A 62 11.34 4.78 -13.04
CA GLU A 62 12.25 4.40 -11.96
C GLU A 62 13.31 3.41 -12.46
N ARG A 63 12.88 2.34 -13.16
CA ARG A 63 13.77 1.31 -13.70
C ARG A 63 14.88 1.87 -14.59
N ARG A 64 14.58 2.91 -15.37
CA ARG A 64 15.53 3.57 -16.30
C ARG A 64 16.70 4.25 -15.60
N LYS A 65 16.62 4.51 -14.29
CA LYS A 65 17.73 5.09 -13.51
C LYS A 65 18.87 4.11 -13.26
N TYR A 66 18.64 2.81 -13.47
CA TYR A 66 19.56 1.74 -13.12
C TYR A 66 20.06 1.01 -14.39
N PRO A 67 21.28 0.46 -14.38
CA PRO A 67 21.80 -0.34 -15.48
C PRO A 67 20.97 -1.62 -15.69
N GLY A 68 21.14 -2.26 -16.84
CA GLY A 68 20.52 -3.56 -17.13
C GLY A 68 21.10 -4.67 -16.24
N ASP A 69 22.44 -4.74 -16.15
CA ASP A 69 23.16 -5.67 -15.30
C ASP A 69 23.45 -5.04 -13.93
N MET A 70 23.03 -5.72 -12.87
CA MET A 70 23.14 -5.27 -11.50
C MET A 70 24.25 -6.05 -10.78
N THR A 71 25.52 -5.73 -11.08
CA THR A 71 26.70 -6.39 -10.48
C THR A 71 26.63 -6.45 -8.94
N THR A 72 26.88 -7.63 -8.37
CA THR A 72 26.58 -7.99 -6.97
C THR A 72 27.79 -8.01 -6.03
N SER A 73 28.94 -7.43 -6.42
CA SER A 73 30.17 -7.49 -5.60
C SER A 73 30.16 -6.56 -4.37
N ALA A 74 29.21 -5.64 -4.27
CA ALA A 74 29.03 -4.76 -3.12
C ALA A 74 27.87 -5.25 -2.22
N PRO A 75 27.85 -4.86 -0.93
CA PRO A 75 26.69 -5.08 -0.07
C PRO A 75 25.40 -4.57 -0.72
N LEU A 76 24.32 -5.35 -0.62
CA LEU A 76 23.03 -5.02 -1.22
C LEU A 76 22.45 -3.69 -0.70
N PHE A 77 22.65 -3.40 0.59
CA PHE A 77 22.19 -2.19 1.26
C PHE A 77 23.17 -1.77 2.37
N SER A 78 23.10 -0.51 2.82
CA SER A 78 24.02 0.05 3.81
C SER A 78 23.72 -0.43 5.23
N ASP A 79 24.73 -0.38 6.10
CA ASP A 79 24.59 -0.70 7.53
C ASP A 79 23.60 0.23 8.26
N GLU A 80 23.36 1.41 7.70
CA GLU A 80 22.37 2.36 8.23
C GLU A 80 20.95 1.77 8.21
N LEU A 81 20.65 0.88 7.26
CA LEU A 81 19.36 0.20 7.24
C LEU A 81 19.20 -0.81 8.38
N LEU A 82 20.30 -1.26 9.00
CA LEU A 82 20.28 -2.21 10.12
C LEU A 82 20.03 -1.55 11.48
N ASP A 83 20.04 -0.21 11.54
CA ASP A 83 19.78 0.54 12.77
C ASP A 83 18.27 0.57 13.06
N ALA A 84 17.78 -0.40 13.83
CA ALA A 84 16.38 -0.50 14.20
C ALA A 84 15.84 0.78 14.88
N ALA A 85 16.68 1.44 15.70
CA ALA A 85 16.27 2.64 16.43
C ALA A 85 15.98 3.82 15.49
N LYS A 86 16.72 3.93 14.39
CA LYS A 86 16.45 4.94 13.35
C LYS A 86 15.04 4.82 12.76
N TYR A 87 14.49 3.61 12.74
CA TYR A 87 13.17 3.32 12.20
C TYR A 87 12.11 3.18 13.29
N GLU A 88 12.40 3.50 14.56
CA GLU A 88 11.46 3.26 15.67
C GLU A 88 11.00 1.79 15.71
N LEU A 89 11.93 0.87 15.45
CA LEU A 89 11.74 -0.56 15.48
C LEU A 89 12.61 -1.19 16.58
N ASP A 90 12.17 -2.34 17.05
CA ASP A 90 12.95 -3.23 17.90
C ASP A 90 13.98 -4.01 17.06
N PRO A 91 15.10 -4.47 17.67
CA PRO A 91 16.06 -5.33 16.98
C PRO A 91 15.42 -6.60 16.41
N HIS A 92 16.03 -7.17 15.38
CA HIS A 92 15.53 -8.38 14.74
C HIS A 92 15.44 -9.54 15.75
N GLN A 93 14.23 -9.96 16.06
CA GLN A 93 13.95 -11.07 17.00
C GLN A 93 12.77 -11.92 16.53
N GLU A 94 11.71 -11.28 16.05
CA GLU A 94 10.46 -11.92 15.66
C GLU A 94 9.95 -11.35 14.33
N ASN A 95 9.12 -12.11 13.62
CA ASN A 95 8.50 -11.70 12.37
C ASN A 95 7.21 -10.91 12.66
N CYS A 96 7.38 -9.68 13.13
CA CYS A 96 6.29 -8.78 13.49
C CYS A 96 6.48 -7.40 12.87
N ASN A 97 5.44 -6.57 12.92
CA ASN A 97 5.54 -5.21 12.39
C ASN A 97 6.46 -4.32 13.24
N ARG A 98 6.83 -4.74 14.46
CA ARG A 98 7.63 -3.95 15.43
C ARG A 98 9.14 -4.19 15.36
N CYS A 99 9.56 -5.33 14.81
CA CYS A 99 10.97 -5.64 14.65
C CYS A 99 11.48 -5.19 13.27
N ILE A 100 12.77 -4.87 13.19
CA ILE A 100 13.44 -4.71 11.90
C ILE A 100 13.48 -6.07 11.17
N PRO A 101 12.97 -6.18 9.92
CA PRO A 101 12.87 -7.47 9.21
C PRO A 101 14.13 -7.82 8.40
N ILE A 102 15.25 -7.13 8.65
CA ILE A 102 16.53 -7.37 7.97
C ILE A 102 17.68 -7.44 8.98
N HIS A 103 18.72 -8.20 8.63
CA HIS A 103 19.95 -8.35 9.42
C HIS A 103 21.20 -8.39 8.51
N ALA A 104 22.39 -8.35 9.12
CA ALA A 104 23.66 -8.17 8.41
C ALA A 104 23.93 -9.21 7.30
N GLU A 105 23.56 -10.49 7.51
CA GLU A 105 23.80 -11.53 6.50
C GLU A 105 23.00 -11.29 5.21
N MET A 106 21.83 -10.64 5.31
CA MET A 106 21.01 -10.26 4.16
C MET A 106 21.65 -9.18 3.28
N GLN A 107 22.77 -8.57 3.68
CA GLN A 107 23.55 -7.71 2.78
C GLN A 107 24.26 -8.50 1.68
N SER A 108 24.41 -9.83 1.84
CA SER A 108 25.10 -10.71 0.92
C SER A 108 24.11 -11.47 0.03
N VAL A 109 24.27 -11.37 -1.30
CA VAL A 109 23.45 -12.14 -2.26
C VAL A 109 23.51 -13.65 -2.02
N SER A 110 24.66 -14.17 -1.55
CA SER A 110 24.79 -15.60 -1.25
C SER A 110 23.85 -16.10 -0.15
N TYR A 111 23.52 -15.25 0.83
CA TYR A 111 22.53 -15.56 1.86
C TYR A 111 21.15 -15.79 1.23
N TRP A 112 20.73 -14.86 0.36
CA TRP A 112 19.46 -14.96 -0.36
C TRP A 112 19.39 -16.21 -1.24
N GLN A 113 20.46 -16.52 -1.96
CA GLN A 113 20.55 -17.72 -2.80
C GLN A 113 20.47 -19.01 -1.97
N HIS A 114 21.10 -19.04 -0.80
CA HIS A 114 21.01 -20.16 0.12
C HIS A 114 19.57 -20.36 0.62
N CYS A 115 18.95 -19.30 1.15
CA CYS A 115 17.59 -19.36 1.70
C CYS A 115 16.51 -19.61 0.64
N ALA A 116 16.68 -19.10 -0.59
CA ALA A 116 15.74 -19.31 -1.68
C ALA A 116 15.74 -20.74 -2.25
N GLY A 117 16.77 -21.54 -1.95
CA GLY A 117 16.86 -22.94 -2.35
C GLY A 117 16.09 -23.91 -1.45
N ASP A 118 15.54 -23.45 -0.33
CA ASP A 118 14.79 -24.27 0.62
C ASP A 118 13.28 -24.24 0.31
N ASP A 119 12.77 -25.29 -0.33
CA ASP A 119 11.36 -25.43 -0.71
C ASP A 119 10.43 -25.39 0.52
N ASN A 120 9.66 -24.30 0.69
CA ASN A 120 8.60 -24.10 1.70
C ASN A 120 9.04 -24.11 3.17
N THR A 121 10.04 -23.30 3.51
CA THR A 121 10.45 -23.04 4.89
C THR A 121 10.05 -21.65 5.36
N SER A 122 10.06 -21.43 6.69
CA SER A 122 9.99 -20.09 7.31
C SER A 122 10.98 -19.09 6.71
N SER A 123 12.09 -19.59 6.13
CA SER A 123 13.10 -18.77 5.46
C SER A 123 12.53 -17.96 4.29
N LEU A 124 11.65 -18.53 3.46
CA LEU A 124 11.03 -17.77 2.34
C LEU A 124 10.16 -16.62 2.83
N ALA A 125 9.44 -16.82 3.94
CA ALA A 125 8.61 -15.79 4.53
C ALA A 125 9.46 -14.66 5.16
N VAL A 126 10.60 -15.01 5.78
CA VAL A 126 11.61 -14.04 6.24
C VAL A 126 12.16 -13.22 5.06
N LEU A 127 12.49 -13.85 3.94
CA LEU A 127 12.90 -13.13 2.72
C LEU A 127 11.79 -12.21 2.21
N GLY A 128 10.54 -12.66 2.26
CA GLY A 128 9.37 -11.85 1.90
C GLY A 128 9.29 -10.55 2.72
N ASP A 129 9.43 -10.64 4.04
CA ASP A 129 9.40 -9.47 4.93
C ASP A 129 10.57 -8.51 4.71
N ALA A 130 11.77 -9.07 4.49
CA ALA A 130 12.92 -8.29 4.09
C ALA A 130 12.66 -7.50 2.79
N VAL A 131 12.09 -8.14 1.76
CA VAL A 131 11.73 -7.47 0.49
C VAL A 131 10.68 -6.39 0.71
N LYS A 132 9.62 -6.64 1.50
CA LYS A 132 8.60 -5.62 1.82
C LYS A 132 9.24 -4.39 2.46
N PHE A 133 10.20 -4.58 3.37
CA PHE A 133 10.89 -3.46 4.02
C PHE A 133 11.85 -2.74 3.08
N LEU A 134 12.61 -3.45 2.25
CA LEU A 134 13.47 -2.85 1.23
C LEU A 134 12.66 -1.99 0.23
N ILE A 135 11.45 -2.41 -0.14
CA ILE A 135 10.51 -1.61 -0.95
C ILE A 135 10.11 -0.33 -0.20
N GLN A 136 9.72 -0.45 1.07
CA GLN A 136 9.34 0.71 1.89
C GLN A 136 10.50 1.70 2.07
N GLN A 137 11.75 1.21 2.12
CA GLN A 137 12.96 2.04 2.29
C GLN A 137 13.60 2.46 0.97
N ASP A 138 12.92 2.30 -0.18
CA ASP A 138 13.40 2.75 -1.50
C ASP A 138 14.78 2.17 -1.88
N GLN A 139 15.01 0.89 -1.55
CA GLN A 139 16.27 0.20 -1.86
C GLN A 139 16.25 -0.42 -3.26
N SER A 140 15.88 0.38 -4.26
CA SER A 140 15.70 -0.04 -5.65
C SER A 140 16.91 -0.79 -6.22
N ARG A 141 18.15 -0.35 -5.91
CA ARG A 141 19.37 -1.05 -6.35
C ARG A 141 19.47 -2.46 -5.77
N ALA A 142 19.22 -2.62 -4.47
CA ALA A 142 19.23 -3.90 -3.78
C ALA A 142 18.19 -4.85 -4.39
N LEU A 143 16.97 -4.35 -4.56
CA LEU A 143 15.84 -5.10 -5.09
C LEU A 143 16.10 -5.58 -6.53
N LEU A 144 16.66 -4.72 -7.39
CA LEU A 144 17.00 -5.07 -8.77
C LEU A 144 18.15 -6.10 -8.83
N SER A 145 19.16 -5.98 -7.96
CA SER A 145 20.19 -7.01 -7.81
C SER A 145 19.60 -8.36 -7.37
N LEU A 146 18.63 -8.34 -6.45
CA LEU A 146 17.97 -9.55 -5.97
C LEU A 146 17.10 -10.21 -7.05
N SER A 147 16.37 -9.45 -7.88
CA SER A 147 15.57 -10.02 -8.98
C SER A 147 16.40 -10.76 -10.01
N GLN A 148 17.70 -10.43 -10.14
CA GLN A 148 18.63 -11.10 -11.04
C GLN A 148 19.33 -12.30 -10.37
N ALA A 149 19.32 -12.37 -9.04
CA ALA A 149 20.05 -13.36 -8.27
C ALA A 149 19.19 -14.53 -7.77
N ILE A 150 17.90 -14.30 -7.52
CA ILE A 150 16.95 -15.29 -6.99
C ILE A 150 15.59 -15.20 -7.69
N PRO A 151 14.79 -16.28 -7.72
CA PRO A 151 13.44 -16.25 -8.30
C PRO A 151 12.45 -15.50 -7.40
N MET A 152 12.49 -14.17 -7.43
CA MET A 152 11.66 -13.32 -6.55
C MET A 152 10.15 -13.50 -6.71
N SER A 153 9.69 -14.01 -7.86
CA SER A 153 8.27 -14.35 -8.07
C SER A 153 7.71 -15.33 -7.04
N SER A 154 8.57 -16.21 -6.49
CA SER A 154 8.19 -17.14 -5.41
C SER A 154 7.80 -16.43 -4.10
N LEU A 155 8.24 -15.19 -3.90
CA LEU A 155 7.98 -14.42 -2.68
C LEU A 155 6.70 -13.57 -2.76
N PHE A 156 6.17 -13.32 -3.96
CA PHE A 156 5.09 -12.34 -4.16
C PHE A 156 3.74 -12.80 -3.61
N HIS A 157 3.45 -14.10 -3.72
CA HIS A 157 2.13 -14.67 -3.39
C HIS A 157 2.21 -15.75 -2.30
N LEU A 158 3.20 -15.64 -1.39
CA LEU A 158 3.33 -16.56 -0.27
C LEU A 158 2.04 -16.60 0.57
N SER A 159 1.59 -17.82 0.88
CA SER A 159 0.44 -18.05 1.74
C SER A 159 0.46 -19.43 2.41
N TRP A 160 0.05 -19.48 3.68
CA TRP A 160 -0.13 -20.70 4.47
C TRP A 160 -1.47 -20.64 5.20
N GLY A 161 -2.57 -20.62 4.43
CA GLY A 161 -3.93 -20.43 4.96
C GLY A 161 -4.31 -18.95 5.19
N HIS A 162 -3.33 -18.05 5.18
CA HIS A 162 -3.49 -16.60 5.04
C HIS A 162 -2.36 -16.07 4.15
N SER A 163 -2.55 -14.90 3.54
CA SER A 163 -1.55 -14.28 2.67
C SER A 163 -0.54 -13.49 3.51
N PHE A 164 0.74 -13.61 3.16
CA PHE A 164 1.84 -12.80 3.71
C PHE A 164 2.92 -12.54 2.66
N GLY A 165 2.61 -12.72 1.37
CA GLY A 165 3.54 -12.45 0.28
C GLY A 165 3.89 -10.97 0.13
N VAL A 166 4.95 -10.69 -0.63
CA VAL A 166 5.44 -9.34 -0.89
C VAL A 166 4.35 -8.44 -1.49
N SER A 167 3.44 -9.00 -2.30
CA SER A 167 2.34 -8.23 -2.93
C SER A 167 1.50 -7.43 -1.94
N LEU A 168 1.39 -7.88 -0.67
CA LEU A 168 0.62 -7.18 0.36
C LEU A 168 1.13 -5.78 0.67
N VAL A 169 2.44 -5.51 0.56
CA VAL A 169 2.97 -4.15 0.82
C VAL A 169 2.40 -3.14 -0.17
N ALA A 170 2.22 -3.58 -1.41
CA ALA A 170 1.75 -2.76 -2.50
C ALA A 170 0.22 -2.67 -2.53
N VAL A 171 -0.48 -3.79 -2.28
CA VAL A 171 -1.95 -3.83 -2.16
C VAL A 171 -2.44 -2.96 -1.00
N THR A 172 -1.80 -3.05 0.17
CA THR A 172 -2.16 -2.25 1.35
C THR A 172 -1.90 -0.76 1.10
N SER A 173 -0.74 -0.43 0.53
CA SER A 173 -0.40 0.94 0.15
C SER A 173 -1.37 1.52 -0.88
N MET A 174 -1.73 0.76 -1.91
CA MET A 174 -2.70 1.17 -2.94
C MET A 174 -4.08 1.42 -2.34
N ARG A 175 -4.54 0.54 -1.45
CA ARG A 175 -5.84 0.67 -0.79
C ARG A 175 -5.93 1.94 0.04
N LEU A 176 -4.99 2.15 0.96
CA LEU A 176 -4.95 3.37 1.78
C LEU A 176 -4.79 4.63 0.92
N TYR A 177 -3.96 4.56 -0.13
CA TYR A 177 -3.77 5.65 -1.07
C TYR A 177 -5.08 6.06 -1.78
N ILE A 178 -5.84 5.10 -2.31
CA ILE A 178 -7.12 5.36 -2.99
C ILE A 178 -8.16 5.87 -2.01
N LEU A 179 -8.35 5.19 -0.87
CA LEU A 179 -9.38 5.56 0.10
C LEU A 179 -9.19 6.97 0.62
N LEU A 180 -7.96 7.34 1.01
CA LEU A 180 -7.67 8.68 1.50
C LEU A 180 -7.88 9.73 0.41
N ASN A 181 -7.27 9.56 -0.77
CA ASN A 181 -7.40 10.55 -1.84
C ASN A 181 -8.87 10.74 -2.25
N LEU A 182 -9.65 9.66 -2.33
CA LEU A 182 -11.05 9.73 -2.71
C LEU A 182 -11.92 10.33 -1.59
N ALA A 183 -11.70 9.97 -0.33
CA ALA A 183 -12.42 10.56 0.80
C ALA A 183 -12.21 12.08 0.86
N TYR A 184 -10.96 12.55 0.75
CA TYR A 184 -10.68 13.99 0.69
C TYR A 184 -11.25 14.64 -0.56
N ALA A 185 -11.28 13.96 -1.71
CA ALA A 185 -11.89 14.47 -2.92
C ALA A 185 -13.41 14.70 -2.75
N VAL A 186 -14.11 13.73 -2.15
CA VAL A 186 -15.55 13.83 -1.84
C VAL A 186 -15.81 14.95 -0.82
N GLN A 187 -15.00 15.02 0.24
CA GLN A 187 -15.10 16.08 1.25
C GLN A 187 -14.89 17.47 0.62
N GLN A 188 -13.92 17.61 -0.29
CA GLN A 188 -13.68 18.85 -1.03
C GLN A 188 -14.90 19.25 -1.90
N GLN A 189 -15.55 18.29 -2.56
CA GLN A 189 -16.76 18.57 -3.34
C GLN A 189 -17.95 19.00 -2.46
N GLN A 190 -18.10 18.41 -1.29
CA GLN A 190 -19.11 18.85 -0.32
C GLN A 190 -18.85 20.29 0.14
N ARG A 191 -17.58 20.65 0.38
CA ARG A 191 -17.18 22.03 0.70
C ARG A 191 -17.59 23.00 -0.40
N LEU A 192 -17.31 22.67 -1.65
CA LEU A 192 -17.72 23.48 -2.81
C LEU A 192 -19.23 23.60 -2.97
N SER A 193 -19.98 22.61 -2.50
CA SER A 193 -21.45 22.58 -2.53
C SER A 193 -22.11 23.19 -1.29
N ALA A 194 -21.34 23.85 -0.41
CA ALA A 194 -21.77 24.40 0.87
C ALA A 194 -22.52 23.38 1.77
N LYS A 195 -22.22 22.09 1.62
CA LYS A 195 -22.77 21.03 2.49
C LYS A 195 -21.94 20.91 3.77
N LYS A 196 -22.56 20.40 4.83
CA LYS A 196 -21.84 20.03 6.05
C LYS A 196 -20.78 18.99 5.70
N LEU A 197 -19.54 19.25 6.09
CA LEU A 197 -18.42 18.31 5.90
C LEU A 197 -18.54 17.16 6.89
N PHE A 198 -18.25 15.94 6.42
CA PHE A 198 -17.98 14.79 7.28
C PHE A 198 -16.52 14.79 7.73
N CYS A 199 -16.24 14.21 8.88
CA CYS A 199 -14.87 13.86 9.27
C CYS A 199 -14.44 12.65 8.45
N ILE A 200 -13.21 12.60 7.94
CA ILE A 200 -12.76 11.46 7.13
C ILE A 200 -12.90 10.12 7.88
N PHE A 201 -12.73 10.12 9.20
CA PHE A 201 -12.87 8.94 10.05
C PHE A 201 -14.32 8.60 10.44
N ASP A 202 -15.29 9.41 9.98
CA ASP A 202 -16.70 8.98 9.94
C ASP A 202 -16.95 7.95 8.83
N VAL A 203 -15.98 7.73 7.93
CA VAL A 203 -15.99 6.62 6.97
C VAL A 203 -15.47 5.37 7.70
N ASP A 204 -16.38 4.46 8.04
CA ASP A 204 -16.10 3.25 8.81
C ASP A 204 -15.02 2.39 8.15
N GLU A 205 -15.04 2.25 6.82
CA GLU A 205 -14.02 1.47 6.11
C GLU A 205 -12.63 2.08 6.25
N LEU A 206 -12.50 3.42 6.17
CA LEU A 206 -11.21 4.08 6.38
C LEU A 206 -10.73 3.90 7.82
N ARG A 207 -11.65 3.99 8.79
CA ARG A 207 -11.34 3.75 10.20
C ARG A 207 -10.82 2.33 10.43
N CYS A 208 -11.49 1.32 9.88
CA CYS A 208 -11.07 -0.08 9.95
C CYS A 208 -9.69 -0.30 9.33
N GLU A 209 -9.44 0.23 8.13
CA GLU A 209 -8.16 0.08 7.44
C GLU A 209 -7.00 0.76 8.20
N VAL A 210 -7.25 1.91 8.83
CA VAL A 210 -6.24 2.57 9.67
C VAL A 210 -5.95 1.78 10.95
N LEU A 211 -6.98 1.19 11.57
CA LEU A 211 -6.76 0.32 12.74
C LEU A 211 -5.99 -0.95 12.37
N GLU A 212 -6.26 -1.52 11.20
CA GLU A 212 -5.56 -2.71 10.71
C GLU A 212 -4.06 -2.48 10.48
N CYS A 213 -3.64 -1.23 10.28
CA CYS A 213 -2.21 -0.88 10.22
C CYS A 213 -1.46 -1.14 11.54
N PHE A 214 -2.16 -1.29 12.66
CA PHE A 214 -1.57 -1.62 13.96
C PHE A 214 -1.62 -3.12 14.28
N SER A 215 -2.33 -3.90 13.48
CA SER A 215 -2.45 -5.35 13.62
C SER A 215 -1.11 -6.01 13.35
N ASP A 216 -0.74 -6.95 14.21
CA ASP A 216 0.46 -7.76 14.06
C ASP A 216 0.06 -9.16 13.63
N HIS A 217 0.29 -9.44 12.35
CA HIS A 217 0.10 -10.75 11.73
C HIS A 217 1.46 -11.42 11.54
N ASP A 218 1.47 -12.73 11.30
CA ASP A 218 2.70 -13.42 10.89
C ASP A 218 3.27 -12.76 9.64
N PHE A 219 4.55 -12.35 9.70
CA PHE A 219 5.24 -11.67 8.61
C PHE A 219 4.55 -10.38 8.16
N SER A 220 4.32 -9.47 9.11
CA SER A 220 3.55 -8.24 8.93
C SER A 220 4.37 -7.02 8.52
N ALA A 221 5.56 -7.19 7.94
CA ALA A 221 6.42 -6.06 7.55
C ALA A 221 5.73 -5.07 6.59
N GLN A 222 4.67 -5.46 5.87
CA GLN A 222 3.85 -4.55 5.06
C GLN A 222 3.23 -3.40 5.87
N MET A 223 3.03 -3.59 7.18
CA MET A 223 2.38 -2.60 8.05
C MET A 223 3.35 -1.58 8.65
N ILE A 224 4.68 -1.79 8.57
CA ILE A 224 5.68 -0.96 9.24
C ILE A 224 5.50 0.53 8.95
N MET A 225 5.54 0.94 7.67
CA MET A 225 5.41 2.36 7.31
C MET A 225 4.03 2.93 7.64
N HIS A 226 2.99 2.11 7.57
CA HIS A 226 1.61 2.55 7.84
C HIS A 226 1.41 2.79 9.32
N ARG A 227 1.87 1.86 10.18
CA ARG A 227 1.86 2.03 11.63
C ARG A 227 2.65 3.27 12.06
N GLN A 228 3.86 3.45 11.55
CA GLN A 228 4.72 4.60 11.85
C GLN A 228 4.07 5.94 11.47
N PHE A 229 3.29 5.96 10.39
CA PHE A 229 2.50 7.13 10.05
C PHE A 229 1.34 7.32 11.02
N TRP A 230 0.49 6.31 11.18
CA TRP A 230 -0.77 6.44 11.91
C TRP A 230 -0.62 6.56 13.43
N GLN A 231 0.46 6.04 14.03
CA GLN A 231 0.72 6.20 15.47
C GLN A 231 0.82 7.67 15.93
N ARG A 232 1.03 8.60 15.00
CA ARG A 232 1.05 10.05 15.27
C ARG A 232 -0.33 10.67 15.39
N TYR A 233 -1.34 10.02 14.82
CA TYR A 233 -2.69 10.57 14.64
C TYR A 233 -3.79 9.71 15.25
N VAL A 234 -3.45 8.53 15.77
CA VAL A 234 -4.41 7.66 16.45
C VAL A 234 -3.91 7.36 17.85
N ASP A 235 -4.68 7.83 18.83
CA ASP A 235 -4.41 7.64 20.25
C ASP A 235 -5.25 6.48 20.80
N ASN A 236 -4.85 5.94 21.95
CA ASN A 236 -5.57 4.88 22.66
C ASN A 236 -5.78 3.57 21.87
N ILE A 237 -4.85 3.21 20.96
CA ILE A 237 -4.91 1.97 20.16
C ILE A 237 -4.99 0.71 21.04
N TYR A 238 -4.19 0.65 22.11
CA TYR A 238 -4.05 -0.54 22.97
C TYR A 238 -4.63 -0.33 24.38
N GLY A 239 -5.32 0.79 24.63
CA GLY A 239 -5.79 1.16 25.96
C GLY A 239 -7.28 0.85 26.18
N PRO A 240 -7.77 0.99 27.42
CA PRO A 240 -9.18 0.80 27.74
C PRO A 240 -10.00 1.97 27.17
N GLY A 241 -10.61 1.78 26.01
CA GLY A 241 -11.54 2.74 25.40
C GLY A 241 -11.54 2.67 23.86
N GLU A 242 -12.33 3.51 23.22
CA GLU A 242 -12.31 3.64 21.76
C GLU A 242 -11.04 4.38 21.31
N PRO A 243 -10.43 3.98 20.18
CA PRO A 243 -9.36 4.74 19.55
C PRO A 243 -9.81 6.15 19.17
N VAL A 244 -8.93 7.13 19.37
CA VAL A 244 -9.21 8.54 19.05
C VAL A 244 -8.41 8.94 17.83
N PHE A 245 -9.11 9.34 16.77
CA PHE A 245 -8.50 9.70 15.48
C PHE A 245 -8.40 11.22 15.32
N ARG A 246 -7.25 11.69 14.85
CA ARG A 246 -7.00 13.07 14.45
C ARG A 246 -6.80 13.12 12.94
N ASP A 247 -7.51 14.00 12.24
CA ASP A 247 -7.38 14.13 10.79
C ASP A 247 -6.01 14.76 10.44
N PRO A 248 -5.10 14.02 9.76
CA PRO A 248 -3.79 14.56 9.41
C PRO A 248 -3.89 15.73 8.42
N ALA A 249 -4.95 15.86 7.60
CA ALA A 249 -5.13 17.05 6.76
C ALA A 249 -5.41 18.33 7.57
N GLU A 250 -5.93 18.19 8.80
CA GLU A 250 -6.20 19.32 9.69
C GLU A 250 -5.00 19.70 10.56
N VAL A 251 -4.19 18.71 10.98
CA VAL A 251 -3.10 18.93 11.94
C VAL A 251 -1.69 18.87 11.34
N ASP A 252 -1.49 18.15 10.24
CA ASP A 252 -0.18 17.91 9.61
C ASP A 252 -0.32 17.55 8.12
N MET A 253 -0.72 18.54 7.33
CA MET A 253 -0.99 18.35 5.92
C MET A 253 0.26 17.92 5.12
N ASP A 254 1.44 18.38 5.52
CA ASP A 254 2.68 18.01 4.86
C ASP A 254 3.08 16.57 5.19
N GLY A 255 2.87 16.11 6.43
CA GLY A 255 2.99 14.71 6.81
C GLY A 255 2.06 13.81 5.99
N LEU A 256 0.79 14.20 5.82
CA LEU A 256 -0.15 13.47 4.96
C LEU A 256 0.32 13.41 3.50
N ARG A 257 0.80 14.52 2.94
CA ARG A 257 1.31 14.56 1.55
C ARG A 257 2.51 13.64 1.37
N ALA A 258 3.45 13.67 2.31
CA ALA A 258 4.60 12.79 2.32
C ALA A 258 4.18 11.32 2.38
N TYR A 259 3.22 11.00 3.24
CA TYR A 259 2.67 9.64 3.36
C TYR A 259 2.01 9.15 2.07
N LEU A 260 1.13 9.95 1.45
CA LEU A 260 0.49 9.59 0.18
C LEU A 260 1.51 9.40 -0.95
N SER A 261 2.55 10.24 -0.99
CA SER A 261 3.66 10.09 -1.93
C SER A 261 4.43 8.79 -1.68
N HIS A 262 4.68 8.44 -0.42
CA HIS A 262 5.35 7.21 -0.03
C HIS A 262 4.52 5.97 -0.38
N CYS A 263 3.21 5.94 -0.09
CA CYS A 263 2.33 4.85 -0.50
C CYS A 263 2.38 4.63 -2.02
N PHE A 264 2.32 5.71 -2.81
CA PHE A 264 2.41 5.59 -4.27
C PHE A 264 3.79 5.10 -4.73
N ARG A 265 4.87 5.48 -4.05
CA ARG A 265 6.21 4.94 -4.30
C ARG A 265 6.30 3.45 -4.06
N VAL A 266 5.81 2.96 -2.93
CA VAL A 266 5.79 1.52 -2.64
C VAL A 266 5.09 0.74 -3.75
N VAL A 267 3.96 1.27 -4.24
CA VAL A 267 3.20 0.68 -5.34
C VAL A 267 4.02 0.57 -6.62
N TYR A 268 4.64 1.66 -7.11
CA TYR A 268 5.39 1.58 -8.37
C TYR A 268 6.74 0.87 -8.22
N LEU A 269 7.34 0.84 -7.03
CA LEU A 269 8.55 0.06 -6.75
C LEU A 269 8.24 -1.44 -6.77
N TYR A 270 7.13 -1.86 -6.19
CA TYR A 270 6.65 -3.24 -6.33
C TYR A 270 6.42 -3.60 -7.80
N ASP A 271 5.71 -2.76 -8.57
CA ASP A 271 5.47 -2.99 -10.00
C ASP A 271 6.78 -3.18 -10.78
N MET A 272 7.75 -2.27 -10.57
CA MET A 272 9.07 -2.35 -11.19
C MET A 272 9.72 -3.71 -10.94
N ILE A 273 9.69 -4.16 -9.70
CA ILE A 273 10.33 -5.39 -9.27
C ILE A 273 9.58 -6.63 -9.74
N ALA A 274 8.25 -6.60 -9.76
CA ALA A 274 7.45 -7.70 -10.26
C ALA A 274 7.74 -7.95 -11.76
N ARG A 275 7.81 -6.86 -12.53
CA ARG A 275 8.17 -6.91 -13.96
C ARG A 275 9.59 -7.37 -14.21
N GLU A 276 10.56 -6.88 -13.42
CA GLU A 276 11.95 -7.36 -13.51
C GLU A 276 12.06 -8.86 -13.20
N SER A 277 11.16 -9.38 -12.36
CA SER A 277 11.09 -10.79 -11.97
C SER A 277 10.25 -11.66 -12.93
N GLY A 278 9.82 -11.10 -14.08
CA GLY A 278 9.11 -11.84 -15.13
C GLY A 278 7.58 -11.83 -15.04
N ASP A 279 6.98 -11.04 -14.15
CA ASP A 279 5.53 -10.84 -14.14
C ASP A 279 5.11 -9.93 -15.31
N ALA A 280 4.49 -10.52 -16.32
CA ALA A 280 4.26 -9.88 -17.62
C ALA A 280 2.99 -9.02 -17.67
N ASP A 281 2.04 -9.18 -16.74
CA ASP A 281 0.73 -8.51 -16.80
C ASP A 281 0.38 -7.74 -15.51
N THR A 282 1.33 -6.96 -15.01
CA THR A 282 1.09 -6.12 -13.83
C THR A 282 0.03 -5.03 -14.07
N VAL A 283 -0.19 -4.63 -15.33
CA VAL A 283 -1.29 -3.70 -15.68
C VAL A 283 -2.64 -4.32 -15.32
N ALA A 284 -2.90 -5.57 -15.71
CA ALA A 284 -4.15 -6.25 -15.36
C ALA A 284 -4.28 -6.44 -13.84
N PHE A 285 -3.17 -6.80 -13.17
CA PHE A 285 -3.12 -6.88 -11.71
C PHE A 285 -3.57 -5.56 -11.07
N TRP A 286 -3.01 -4.42 -11.46
CA TRP A 286 -3.41 -3.13 -10.91
C TRP A 286 -4.84 -2.74 -11.24
N ARG A 287 -5.32 -3.03 -12.45
CA ARG A 287 -6.72 -2.77 -12.81
C ARG A 287 -7.67 -3.54 -11.90
N GLU A 288 -7.37 -4.82 -11.66
CA GLU A 288 -8.17 -5.67 -10.79
C GLU A 288 -8.09 -5.20 -9.33
N GLU A 289 -6.91 -4.85 -8.82
CA GLU A 289 -6.77 -4.36 -7.45
C GLU A 289 -7.53 -3.03 -7.23
N VAL A 290 -7.42 -2.07 -8.16
CA VAL A 290 -8.16 -0.81 -8.07
C VAL A 290 -9.67 -1.08 -8.17
N ARG A 291 -10.11 -1.95 -9.09
CA ARG A 291 -11.52 -2.37 -9.20
C ARG A 291 -12.02 -2.99 -7.90
N ALA A 292 -11.25 -3.91 -7.31
CA ALA A 292 -11.58 -4.58 -6.07
C ALA A 292 -11.68 -3.61 -4.90
N ILE A 293 -10.81 -2.60 -4.82
CA ILE A 293 -10.88 -1.54 -3.80
C ILE A 293 -12.18 -0.75 -3.94
N LEU A 294 -12.54 -0.33 -5.16
CA LEU A 294 -13.80 0.40 -5.40
C LEU A 294 -15.03 -0.45 -5.05
N HIS A 295 -15.04 -1.73 -5.46
CA HIS A 295 -16.16 -2.63 -5.19
C HIS A 295 -16.31 -2.99 -3.71
N ARG A 296 -15.24 -3.50 -3.09
CA ARG A 296 -15.30 -4.03 -1.71
C ARG A 296 -15.41 -2.93 -0.66
N THR A 297 -14.84 -1.76 -0.93
CA THR A 297 -14.69 -0.71 0.09
C THR A 297 -15.64 0.46 -0.09
N LEU A 298 -16.10 0.68 -1.32
CA LEU A 298 -16.98 1.81 -1.63
C LEU A 298 -18.35 1.35 -2.16
N HIS A 299 -18.66 0.06 -2.02
CA HIS A 299 -19.95 -0.55 -2.35
C HIS A 299 -20.42 -0.23 -3.77
N THR A 300 -19.49 -0.06 -4.72
CA THR A 300 -19.86 0.13 -6.13
C THR A 300 -20.43 -1.18 -6.69
N PRO A 301 -21.40 -1.14 -7.63
CA PRO A 301 -21.79 -2.33 -8.37
C PRO A 301 -20.57 -3.02 -8.98
N GLU A 302 -20.66 -4.34 -9.17
CA GLU A 302 -19.59 -5.08 -9.81
C GLU A 302 -19.36 -4.53 -11.23
N LEU A 303 -18.22 -3.88 -11.42
CA LEU A 303 -17.81 -3.35 -12.72
C LEU A 303 -17.41 -4.54 -13.58
N THR A 304 -18.14 -4.77 -14.68
CA THR A 304 -17.78 -5.78 -15.66
C THR A 304 -16.63 -5.27 -16.49
N MET A 305 -15.53 -6.04 -16.56
CA MET A 305 -14.42 -5.76 -17.47
C MET A 305 -14.97 -5.68 -18.89
N PRO A 306 -14.78 -4.56 -19.62
CA PRO A 306 -15.10 -4.49 -21.03
C PRO A 306 -14.20 -5.41 -21.86
#